data_AF-A0A7V7EBS1-F1
#
_entry.id   AF-A0A7V7EBS1-F1
#
_cell.length_a   1.000
_cell.length_b   1.000
_cell.length_c   1.000
_cell.angle_alpha   90.00
_cell.angle_beta   90.00
_cell.angle_gamma   90.00
#
_symmetry.space_group_name_H-M   'P 1'
#
loop_
_entity.id
_entity.type
_entity.pdbx_description
1 polymer ?
#
loop_
_entity_poly.entity_id
_entity_poly.type
_entity_poly.pdbx_seq_one_letter_code
_entity_poly.pdbx_strand_id
1 'polypeptide(L)'
;MKRTQARITYCVVGLLVVCAVSYVLLIKEERARPAASPETKVPDHVAEVAGTKVGKLDQVVVDEMDIVLAESVEGMEQRVYEERLKSARGFAAQGHVHELDWEEARSVLSAKDLPELYALLRDPACKDDWRYIAQLIGYLSDHGNETSVNALFDYFRRADDWSSARQDRVASFAMGMGKIMALEWIGMVGGETAEELLAELLEPGGAERLASAWLPETEFAYPGKQAHAIDSIRGRAATGLVYVESKDGAAEIERLYQEEYGRCVARGLPTTHFLNELVSALAVRDLISDIGIEGRFRLYGKHDFFEKLHPYIMKYLPEALQRRDVQDD
;
A
#
# COMPACT_ATOMS: atom_id res chain seq x y z
N MET A 1 13.83 4.60 -23.75
CA MET A 1 14.59 3.96 -22.65
C MET A 1 14.91 4.82 -21.41
N LYS A 2 14.68 6.15 -21.37
CA LYS A 2 14.89 6.96 -20.14
C LYS A 2 13.65 7.20 -19.26
N ARG A 3 12.49 6.60 -19.57
CA ARG A 3 11.22 6.77 -18.82
C ARG A 3 10.91 5.61 -17.86
N THR A 4 11.66 4.51 -17.92
CA THR A 4 11.42 3.29 -17.13
C THR A 4 12.11 3.34 -15.75
N GLN A 5 13.22 4.08 -15.61
CA GLN A 5 13.91 4.26 -14.33
C GLN A 5 13.20 5.19 -13.35
N ALA A 6 12.28 6.05 -13.81
CA ALA A 6 11.51 6.91 -12.91
C ALA A 6 10.36 6.14 -12.24
N ARG A 7 9.80 5.10 -12.88
CA ARG A 7 8.52 4.49 -12.46
C ARG A 7 8.63 3.49 -11.32
N ILE A 8 9.79 2.87 -11.14
CA ILE A 8 10.08 1.98 -10.01
C ILE A 8 10.31 2.78 -8.71
N THR A 9 10.50 4.10 -8.77
CA THR A 9 10.63 4.94 -7.58
C THR A 9 9.27 5.17 -6.87
N TYR A 10 8.15 5.23 -7.59
CA TYR A 10 6.92 5.83 -7.04
C TYR A 10 6.04 4.92 -6.18
N CYS A 11 5.93 3.62 -6.49
CA CYS A 11 5.26 2.66 -5.58
C CYS A 11 6.06 2.42 -4.29
N VAL A 12 7.37 2.68 -4.37
CA VAL A 12 8.26 2.63 -3.22
C VAL A 12 8.16 3.94 -2.44
N VAL A 13 7.88 5.12 -3.02
CA VAL A 13 7.79 6.42 -2.30
C VAL A 13 6.67 6.51 -1.26
N GLY A 14 5.45 6.02 -1.51
CA GLY A 14 4.39 6.07 -0.48
C GLY A 14 4.70 5.19 0.74
N LEU A 15 5.28 4.02 0.49
CA LEU A 15 5.74 3.07 1.51
C LEU A 15 7.08 3.49 2.13
N LEU A 16 7.96 4.11 1.34
CA LEU A 16 9.24 4.70 1.71
C LEU A 16 9.05 6.04 2.39
N VAL A 17 7.91 6.74 2.43
CA VAL A 17 7.86 7.99 3.21
C VAL A 17 7.58 7.67 4.67
N VAL A 18 6.67 6.72 4.95
CA VAL A 18 6.50 6.16 6.30
C VAL A 18 7.74 5.34 6.71
N CYS A 19 8.30 4.55 5.79
CA CYS A 19 9.56 3.87 6.03
C CYS A 19 10.78 4.80 6.00
N ALA A 20 10.83 5.94 5.29
CA ALA A 20 11.97 6.87 5.25
C ALA A 20 11.95 7.82 6.42
N VAL A 21 10.79 8.25 6.91
CA VAL A 21 10.73 8.93 8.20
C VAL A 21 11.26 7.96 9.28
N SER A 22 10.84 6.69 9.25
CA SER A 22 11.35 5.65 10.16
C SER A 22 12.84 5.29 9.92
N TYR A 23 13.31 5.28 8.67
CA TYR A 23 14.67 4.87 8.25
C TYR A 23 15.68 6.01 8.35
N VAL A 24 15.27 7.28 8.17
CA VAL A 24 16.10 8.47 8.44
C VAL A 24 16.34 8.59 9.95
N LEU A 25 15.34 8.27 10.78
CA LEU A 25 15.51 8.16 12.23
C LEU A 25 16.45 6.99 12.60
N LEU A 26 16.35 5.85 11.92
CA LEU A 26 17.22 4.68 12.13
C LEU A 26 18.69 4.89 11.66
N ILE A 27 18.90 5.53 10.50
CA ILE A 27 20.24 5.86 9.96
C ILE A 27 20.97 6.85 10.87
N LYS A 28 20.26 7.80 11.49
CA LYS A 28 20.87 8.73 12.45
C LYS A 28 21.39 7.99 13.70
N GLU A 29 20.75 6.89 14.09
CA GLU A 29 21.15 6.04 15.22
C GLU A 29 22.32 5.11 14.86
N GLU A 30 22.37 4.57 13.64
CA GLU A 30 23.50 3.73 13.15
C GLU A 30 24.76 4.53 12.82
N ARG A 31 24.64 5.77 12.33
CA ARG A 31 25.79 6.66 12.07
C ARG A 31 26.52 7.12 13.34
N ALA A 32 25.93 6.93 14.52
CA ALA A 32 26.60 7.13 15.80
C ALA A 32 27.55 5.98 16.17
N ARG A 33 27.59 4.89 15.39
CA ARG A 33 28.55 3.78 15.57
C ARG A 33 29.74 3.93 14.61
N PRO A 34 30.99 3.80 15.09
CA PRO A 34 32.16 3.85 14.22
C PRO A 34 32.22 2.60 13.34
N ALA A 35 32.22 2.80 12.01
CA ALA A 35 32.30 1.72 11.02
C ALA A 35 33.76 1.33 10.74
N ALA A 36 34.01 0.02 10.73
CA ALA A 36 35.26 -0.60 10.28
C ALA A 36 35.28 -0.74 8.75
N SER A 37 36.44 -0.52 8.16
CA SER A 37 36.71 -0.50 6.70
C SER A 37 36.89 -1.90 6.11
N PRO A 38 36.34 -2.17 4.91
CA PRO A 38 36.89 -3.19 4.03
C PRO A 38 37.32 -2.63 2.66
N GLU A 39 38.57 -2.91 2.30
CA GLU A 39 39.09 -2.81 0.94
C GLU A 39 38.64 -4.03 0.11
N THR A 40 38.30 -3.84 -1.17
CA THR A 40 38.46 -4.91 -2.17
C THR A 40 38.56 -4.34 -3.59
N LYS A 41 39.57 -4.82 -4.32
CA LYS A 41 39.89 -4.50 -5.73
C LYS A 41 39.13 -5.41 -6.69
N VAL A 42 38.77 -4.89 -7.86
CA VAL A 42 38.31 -5.66 -9.03
C VAL A 42 39.29 -5.41 -10.20
N PRO A 43 39.69 -6.43 -10.97
CA PRO A 43 40.53 -6.25 -12.16
C PRO A 43 39.71 -6.19 -13.46
N ASP A 44 40.22 -5.35 -14.37
CA ASP A 44 39.83 -5.22 -15.77
C ASP A 44 40.16 -6.46 -16.60
N HIS A 45 39.33 -6.76 -17.61
CA HIS A 45 39.70 -7.12 -19.00
C HIS A 45 38.46 -7.64 -19.75
N VAL A 46 38.19 -7.15 -20.96
CA VAL A 46 38.26 -7.89 -22.25
C VAL A 46 37.90 -6.94 -23.41
N ALA A 47 38.69 -7.07 -24.47
CA ALA A 47 38.79 -6.22 -25.64
C ALA A 47 37.78 -6.53 -26.77
N GLU A 48 37.39 -5.45 -27.46
CA GLU A 48 37.51 -5.21 -28.91
C GLU A 48 37.47 -6.40 -29.88
N VAL A 49 36.43 -6.46 -30.74
CA VAL A 49 36.47 -7.20 -32.01
C VAL A 49 35.80 -6.40 -33.14
N ALA A 50 36.66 -6.02 -34.08
CA ALA A 50 36.53 -5.93 -35.54
C ALA A 50 35.21 -5.47 -36.18
N GLY A 51 35.33 -4.34 -36.90
CA GLY A 51 34.37 -3.89 -37.89
C GLY A 51 34.38 -4.70 -39.18
N THR A 52 33.24 -4.66 -39.88
CA THR A 52 33.15 -4.98 -41.31
C THR A 52 32.11 -4.05 -41.94
N LYS A 53 32.53 -3.32 -42.98
CA LYS A 53 31.65 -2.47 -43.80
C LYS A 53 30.74 -3.37 -44.63
N VAL A 54 29.44 -3.39 -44.31
CA VAL A 54 28.37 -3.89 -45.18
C VAL A 54 27.59 -2.68 -45.72
N GLY A 55 27.15 -2.78 -46.97
CA GLY A 55 26.77 -1.67 -47.83
C GLY A 55 25.50 -0.93 -47.42
N LYS A 56 25.50 0.39 -47.65
CA LYS A 56 24.42 1.34 -47.39
C LYS A 56 23.06 1.05 -48.08
N LEU A 57 22.93 -0.02 -48.88
CA LEU A 57 21.68 -0.36 -49.57
C LEU A 57 20.88 -1.46 -48.86
N ASP A 58 21.52 -2.35 -48.09
CA ASP A 58 20.81 -3.35 -47.26
C ASP A 58 20.30 -2.74 -45.94
N GLN A 59 20.92 -1.64 -45.50
CA GLN A 59 20.55 -0.97 -44.25
C GLN A 59 19.11 -0.41 -44.29
N VAL A 60 18.66 0.13 -45.42
CA VAL A 60 17.34 0.77 -45.53
C VAL A 60 16.20 -0.26 -45.50
N VAL A 61 16.39 -1.44 -46.10
CA VAL A 61 15.38 -2.50 -46.09
C VAL A 61 15.32 -3.19 -44.72
N VAL A 62 16.46 -3.31 -44.03
CA VAL A 62 16.50 -3.80 -42.64
C VAL A 62 15.84 -2.79 -41.71
N ASP A 63 16.11 -1.50 -41.84
CA ASP A 63 15.51 -0.45 -41.01
C ASP A 63 13.99 -0.35 -41.24
N GLU A 64 13.48 -0.50 -42.46
CA GLU A 64 12.03 -0.52 -42.75
C GLU A 64 11.33 -1.79 -42.24
N MET A 65 11.97 -2.97 -42.31
CA MET A 65 11.43 -4.20 -41.71
C MET A 65 11.43 -4.15 -40.19
N ASP A 66 12.45 -3.56 -39.57
CA ASP A 66 12.53 -3.41 -38.12
C ASP A 66 11.47 -2.45 -37.59
N ILE A 67 11.13 -1.39 -38.34
CA ILE A 67 10.01 -0.48 -37.99
C ILE A 67 8.66 -1.20 -38.08
N VAL A 68 8.40 -1.94 -39.16
CA VAL A 68 7.12 -2.68 -39.32
C VAL A 68 6.97 -3.79 -38.27
N LEU A 69 8.07 -4.48 -37.93
CA LEU A 69 8.08 -5.46 -36.85
C LEU A 69 7.89 -4.81 -35.49
N ALA A 70 8.50 -3.65 -35.22
CA ALA A 70 8.30 -2.91 -33.98
C ALA A 70 6.85 -2.42 -33.83
N GLU A 71 6.25 -1.84 -34.87
CA GLU A 71 4.84 -1.41 -34.85
C GLU A 71 3.87 -2.59 -34.72
N SER A 72 4.19 -3.74 -35.33
CA SER A 72 3.39 -4.96 -35.19
C SER A 72 3.51 -5.57 -33.79
N VAL A 73 4.68 -5.48 -33.15
CA VAL A 73 4.91 -5.95 -31.77
C VAL A 73 4.21 -5.02 -30.79
N GLU A 74 4.34 -3.69 -30.94
CA GLU A 74 3.62 -2.70 -30.12
C GLU A 74 2.10 -2.86 -30.24
N GLY A 75 1.57 -3.04 -31.46
CA GLY A 75 0.13 -3.26 -31.68
C GLY A 75 -0.38 -4.63 -31.19
N MET A 76 0.50 -5.61 -30.98
CA MET A 76 0.14 -6.90 -30.38
C MET A 76 0.22 -6.85 -28.86
N GLU A 77 1.26 -6.21 -28.30
CA GLU A 77 1.39 -5.95 -26.87
C GLU A 77 0.22 -5.11 -26.34
N GLN A 78 -0.20 -4.08 -27.08
CA GLN A 78 -1.36 -3.26 -26.75
C GLN A 78 -2.66 -4.07 -26.72
N ARG A 79 -2.88 -4.99 -27.67
CA ARG A 79 -4.07 -5.85 -27.70
C ARG A 79 -4.09 -6.87 -26.57
N VAL A 80 -2.95 -7.51 -26.29
CA VAL A 80 -2.81 -8.44 -25.16
C VAL A 80 -2.99 -7.69 -23.83
N TYR A 81 -2.51 -6.46 -23.74
CA TYR A 81 -2.72 -5.58 -22.59
C TYR A 81 -4.21 -5.27 -22.41
N GLU A 82 -4.88 -4.80 -23.45
CA GLU A 82 -6.33 -4.51 -23.44
C GLU A 82 -7.19 -5.75 -23.15
N GLU A 83 -6.80 -6.93 -23.64
CA GLU A 83 -7.50 -8.18 -23.32
C GLU A 83 -7.31 -8.60 -21.87
N ARG A 84 -6.11 -8.42 -21.29
CA ARG A 84 -5.87 -8.71 -19.88
C ARG A 84 -6.69 -7.80 -18.98
N LEU A 85 -6.83 -6.53 -19.34
CA LEU A 85 -7.65 -5.58 -18.59
C LEU A 85 -9.13 -5.97 -18.52
N LYS A 86 -9.64 -6.74 -19.48
CA LYS A 86 -11.06 -7.17 -19.51
C LYS A 86 -11.41 -8.27 -18.50
N SER A 87 -10.44 -8.81 -17.76
CA SER A 87 -10.68 -9.85 -16.75
C SER A 87 -10.27 -9.36 -15.37
N ALA A 88 -10.99 -9.80 -14.33
CA ALA A 88 -10.65 -9.46 -12.96
C ALA A 88 -9.22 -9.88 -12.59
N ARG A 89 -8.81 -11.10 -12.98
CA ARG A 89 -7.43 -11.59 -12.80
C ARG A 89 -6.40 -10.70 -13.50
N GLY A 90 -6.61 -10.40 -14.78
CA GLY A 90 -5.64 -9.62 -15.55
C GLY A 90 -5.56 -8.16 -15.09
N PHE A 91 -6.67 -7.58 -14.64
CA PHE A 91 -6.70 -6.24 -14.05
C PHE A 91 -5.98 -6.20 -12.69
N ALA A 92 -6.23 -7.17 -11.80
CA ALA A 92 -5.53 -7.27 -10.52
C ALA A 92 -4.00 -7.38 -10.68
N ALA A 93 -3.56 -8.18 -11.66
CA ALA A 93 -2.14 -8.37 -11.97
C ALA A 93 -1.41 -7.09 -12.44
N GLN A 94 -2.14 -6.08 -12.91
CA GLN A 94 -1.57 -4.77 -13.26
C GLN A 94 -1.25 -3.91 -12.04
N GLY A 95 -1.85 -4.21 -10.87
CA GLY A 95 -1.65 -3.46 -9.63
C GLY A 95 -0.18 -3.31 -9.24
N HIS A 96 0.65 -4.29 -9.60
CA HIS A 96 2.09 -4.26 -9.36
C HIS A 96 2.85 -3.23 -10.19
N VAL A 97 2.33 -2.89 -11.37
CA VAL A 97 2.95 -1.98 -12.33
C VAL A 97 2.40 -0.56 -12.14
N HIS A 98 1.09 -0.48 -11.87
CA HIS A 98 0.34 0.76 -11.71
C HIS A 98 -0.61 0.62 -10.54
N GLU A 99 -0.64 1.60 -9.64
CA GLU A 99 -1.68 1.63 -8.60
C GLU A 99 -3.06 1.63 -9.26
N LEU A 100 -3.97 0.80 -8.75
CA LEU A 100 -5.30 0.65 -9.33
C LEU A 100 -6.12 1.91 -9.07
N ASP A 101 -6.45 2.64 -10.14
CA ASP A 101 -7.35 3.78 -10.07
C ASP A 101 -8.80 3.30 -9.90
N TRP A 102 -9.50 3.95 -8.97
CA TRP A 102 -10.88 3.61 -8.61
C TRP A 102 -11.87 3.78 -9.78
N GLU A 103 -11.73 4.87 -10.56
CA GLU A 103 -12.64 5.13 -11.67
C GLU A 103 -12.36 4.17 -12.82
N GLU A 104 -11.08 3.90 -13.09
CA GLU A 104 -10.69 2.92 -14.11
C GLU A 104 -11.23 1.53 -13.76
N ALA A 105 -11.02 1.07 -12.52
CA ALA A 105 -11.52 -0.22 -12.06
C ALA A 105 -13.04 -0.35 -12.25
N ARG A 106 -13.82 0.68 -11.90
CA ARG A 106 -15.29 0.68 -12.05
C ARG A 106 -15.77 0.86 -13.50
N SER A 107 -14.90 1.35 -14.39
CA SER A 107 -15.21 1.45 -15.82
C SER A 107 -15.03 0.14 -16.58
N VAL A 108 -14.16 -0.73 -16.06
CA VAL A 108 -13.77 -2.00 -16.69
C VAL A 108 -14.45 -3.20 -16.03
N LEU A 109 -14.58 -3.17 -14.70
CA LEU A 109 -15.15 -4.23 -13.88
C LEU A 109 -16.45 -3.78 -13.21
N SER A 110 -17.22 -4.74 -12.73
CA SER A 110 -18.54 -4.54 -12.11
C SER A 110 -18.76 -5.48 -10.94
N ALA A 111 -19.88 -5.31 -10.22
CA ALA A 111 -20.29 -6.23 -9.16
C ALA A 111 -20.45 -7.69 -9.63
N LYS A 112 -20.62 -7.95 -10.94
CA LYS A 112 -20.71 -9.31 -11.50
C LYS A 112 -19.38 -10.07 -11.44
N ASP A 113 -18.28 -9.35 -11.29
CA ASP A 113 -16.92 -9.89 -11.25
C ASP A 113 -16.48 -10.26 -9.82
N LEU A 114 -17.26 -9.87 -8.80
CA LEU A 114 -16.99 -10.18 -7.39
C LEU A 114 -16.82 -11.68 -7.10
N PRO A 115 -17.63 -12.61 -7.63
CA PRO A 115 -17.42 -14.04 -7.41
C PRO A 115 -16.06 -14.55 -7.89
N GLU A 116 -15.56 -14.04 -9.02
CA GLU A 116 -14.21 -14.36 -9.49
C GLU A 116 -13.16 -13.78 -8.55
N LEU A 117 -13.29 -12.51 -8.15
CA LEU A 117 -12.37 -11.87 -7.21
C LEU A 117 -12.29 -12.61 -5.87
N TYR A 118 -13.40 -13.10 -5.32
CA TYR A 118 -13.38 -13.92 -4.11
C TYR A 118 -12.61 -15.23 -4.30
N ALA A 119 -12.74 -15.87 -5.47
CA ALA A 119 -12.00 -17.07 -5.81
C ALA A 119 -10.50 -16.79 -5.92
N LEU A 120 -10.12 -15.70 -6.60
CA LEU A 120 -8.73 -15.26 -6.73
C LEU A 120 -8.11 -14.92 -5.38
N LEU A 121 -8.86 -14.26 -4.48
CA LEU A 121 -8.36 -13.91 -3.14
C LEU A 121 -8.05 -15.16 -2.29
N ARG A 122 -8.63 -16.32 -2.62
CA ARG A 122 -8.40 -17.61 -1.97
C ARG A 122 -7.34 -18.47 -2.68
N ASP A 123 -6.96 -18.12 -3.91
CA ASP A 123 -6.03 -18.87 -4.73
C ASP A 123 -4.57 -18.50 -4.36
N PRO A 124 -3.76 -19.44 -3.82
CA PRO A 124 -2.34 -19.19 -3.53
C PRO A 124 -1.50 -18.84 -4.75
N ALA A 125 -1.94 -19.19 -5.96
CA ALA A 125 -1.26 -18.80 -7.19
C ALA A 125 -1.37 -17.28 -7.46
N CYS A 126 -2.32 -16.60 -6.82
CA CYS A 126 -2.55 -15.16 -6.94
C CYS A 126 -1.99 -14.39 -5.73
N LYS A 127 -1.08 -14.98 -4.94
CA LYS A 127 -0.60 -14.41 -3.67
C LYS A 127 0.01 -13.01 -3.80
N ASP A 128 0.70 -12.76 -4.90
CA ASP A 128 1.36 -11.49 -5.15
C ASP A 128 0.30 -10.39 -5.39
N ASP A 129 -0.82 -10.76 -6.01
CA ASP A 129 -1.92 -9.85 -6.39
C ASP A 129 -2.96 -9.64 -5.28
N TRP A 130 -2.93 -10.39 -4.17
CA TRP A 130 -4.01 -10.40 -3.17
C TRP A 130 -4.38 -9.02 -2.62
N ARG A 131 -3.40 -8.14 -2.41
CA ARG A 131 -3.65 -6.76 -1.97
C ARG A 131 -4.57 -6.03 -2.96
N TYR A 132 -4.31 -6.18 -4.25
CA TYR A 132 -5.05 -5.53 -5.32
C TYR A 132 -6.41 -6.19 -5.55
N ILE A 133 -6.50 -7.51 -5.41
CA ILE A 133 -7.78 -8.24 -5.42
C ILE A 133 -8.68 -7.74 -4.28
N ALA A 134 -8.13 -7.57 -3.07
CA ALA A 134 -8.87 -7.04 -1.93
C ALA A 134 -9.36 -5.59 -2.18
N GLN A 135 -8.51 -4.74 -2.77
CA GLN A 135 -8.88 -3.38 -3.17
C GLN A 135 -10.02 -3.37 -4.20
N LEU A 136 -9.95 -4.21 -5.23
CA LEU A 136 -11.00 -4.33 -6.25
C LEU A 136 -12.33 -4.80 -5.65
N ILE A 137 -12.30 -5.72 -4.69
CA ILE A 137 -13.51 -6.10 -3.96
C ILE A 137 -14.11 -4.87 -3.26
N GLY A 138 -13.30 -4.08 -2.55
CA GLY A 138 -13.77 -2.82 -1.95
C GLY A 138 -14.39 -1.86 -2.97
N TYR A 139 -13.79 -1.71 -4.14
CA TYR A 139 -14.24 -0.78 -5.19
C TYR A 139 -15.55 -1.17 -5.87
N LEU A 140 -15.79 -2.47 -6.02
CA LEU A 140 -16.90 -3.01 -6.82
C LEU A 140 -18.09 -3.46 -5.97
N SER A 141 -17.93 -3.54 -4.65
CA SER A 141 -18.99 -3.96 -3.74
C SER A 141 -20.01 -2.86 -3.50
N ASP A 142 -21.28 -3.25 -3.48
CA ASP A 142 -22.33 -2.38 -2.97
C ASP A 142 -22.17 -2.17 -1.45
N HIS A 143 -22.64 -1.04 -0.95
CA HIS A 143 -22.59 -0.72 0.47
C HIS A 143 -23.34 -1.79 1.29
N GLY A 144 -22.72 -2.29 2.35
CA GLY A 144 -23.28 -3.32 3.23
C GLY A 144 -23.26 -4.73 2.65
N ASN A 145 -22.49 -5.00 1.58
CA ASN A 145 -22.38 -6.35 1.02
C ASN A 145 -21.61 -7.28 1.98
N GLU A 146 -22.35 -8.02 2.82
CA GLU A 146 -21.79 -8.95 3.82
C GLU A 146 -20.87 -10.01 3.21
N THR A 147 -21.14 -10.48 1.98
CA THR A 147 -20.28 -11.49 1.33
C THR A 147 -18.88 -10.92 1.08
N SER A 148 -18.80 -9.65 0.68
CA SER A 148 -17.53 -8.95 0.42
C SER A 148 -16.79 -8.64 1.71
N VAL A 149 -17.50 -8.17 2.74
CA VAL A 149 -16.93 -7.97 4.09
C VAL A 149 -16.34 -9.28 4.61
N ASN A 150 -17.09 -10.38 4.55
CA ASN A 150 -16.62 -11.67 5.00
C ASN A 150 -15.44 -12.20 4.18
N ALA A 151 -15.43 -12.02 2.86
CA ALA A 151 -14.30 -12.42 2.02
C ALA A 151 -13.01 -11.65 2.36
N LEU A 152 -13.12 -10.34 2.58
CA LEU A 152 -11.99 -9.48 2.96
C LEU A 152 -11.50 -9.81 4.38
N PHE A 153 -12.43 -10.05 5.31
CA PHE A 153 -12.08 -10.41 6.68
C PHE A 153 -11.47 -11.82 6.78
N ASP A 154 -11.97 -12.77 5.99
CA ASP A 154 -11.35 -14.08 5.82
C ASP A 154 -9.92 -13.94 5.32
N TYR A 155 -9.68 -13.11 4.30
CA TYR A 155 -8.32 -12.82 3.83
C TYR A 155 -7.44 -12.20 4.92
N PHE A 156 -7.97 -11.24 5.68
CA PHE A 156 -7.26 -10.63 6.81
C PHE A 156 -6.83 -11.69 7.83
N ARG A 157 -7.74 -12.56 8.31
CA ARG A 157 -7.44 -13.52 9.39
C ARG A 157 -6.76 -14.82 8.93
N ARG A 158 -6.75 -15.11 7.62
CA ARG A 158 -6.26 -16.39 7.09
C ARG A 158 -4.77 -16.60 7.37
N ALA A 159 -4.41 -17.83 7.75
CA ALA A 159 -3.04 -18.32 7.72
C ALA A 159 -2.61 -18.56 6.26
N ASP A 160 -1.64 -17.79 5.78
CA ASP A 160 -1.04 -17.99 4.46
C ASP A 160 0.33 -18.67 4.58
N ASP A 161 0.89 -19.14 3.47
CA ASP A 161 2.28 -19.61 3.43
C ASP A 161 3.24 -18.43 3.26
N TRP A 162 4.00 -18.13 4.31
CA TRP A 162 5.02 -17.07 4.32
C TRP A 162 6.41 -17.59 4.01
N SER A 163 6.58 -18.87 3.68
CA SER A 163 7.90 -19.51 3.51
C SER A 163 8.82 -18.74 2.57
N SER A 164 8.30 -18.26 1.44
CA SER A 164 9.06 -17.46 0.46
C SER A 164 9.33 -16.02 0.89
N ALA A 165 8.54 -15.48 1.82
CA ALA A 165 8.61 -14.09 2.26
C ALA A 165 9.30 -13.91 3.61
N ARG A 166 9.39 -14.96 4.43
CA ARG A 166 9.85 -14.88 5.84
C ARG A 166 11.26 -14.33 6.00
N GLN A 167 12.13 -14.56 5.00
CA GLN A 167 13.51 -14.07 4.99
C GLN A 167 13.69 -12.79 4.16
N ASP A 168 12.65 -12.38 3.43
CA ASP A 168 12.64 -11.15 2.65
C ASP A 168 11.79 -10.11 3.37
N ARG A 169 12.47 -9.14 3.99
CA ARG A 169 11.82 -8.06 4.72
C ARG A 169 10.78 -7.31 3.89
N VAL A 170 11.06 -7.08 2.60
CA VAL A 170 10.17 -6.32 1.71
C VAL A 170 8.95 -7.17 1.36
N ALA A 171 9.14 -8.44 1.00
CA ALA A 171 8.04 -9.34 0.69
C ALA A 171 7.14 -9.62 1.90
N SER A 172 7.73 -9.88 3.08
CA SER A 172 6.99 -10.07 4.34
C SER A 172 6.19 -8.82 4.71
N PHE A 173 6.81 -7.64 4.57
CA PHE A 173 6.12 -6.38 4.80
C PHE A 173 4.95 -6.18 3.83
N ALA A 174 5.15 -6.43 2.52
CA ALA A 174 4.12 -6.29 1.51
C ALA A 174 2.93 -7.24 1.76
N MET A 175 3.19 -8.50 2.10
CA MET A 175 2.15 -9.48 2.44
C MET A 175 1.35 -9.06 3.68
N GLY A 176 2.05 -8.67 4.76
CA GLY A 176 1.41 -8.21 5.98
C GLY A 176 0.59 -6.94 5.77
N MET A 177 1.13 -5.97 5.03
CA MET A 177 0.41 -4.74 4.68
C MET A 177 -0.80 -5.01 3.79
N GLY A 178 -0.73 -5.97 2.87
CA GLY A 178 -1.89 -6.38 2.06
C GLY A 178 -3.07 -6.81 2.94
N LYS A 179 -2.80 -7.62 3.97
CA LYS A 179 -3.80 -8.02 4.97
C LYS A 179 -4.31 -6.82 5.76
N ILE A 180 -3.40 -6.00 6.31
CA ILE A 180 -3.75 -4.83 7.13
C ILE A 180 -4.60 -3.82 6.33
N MET A 181 -4.28 -3.61 5.05
CA MET A 181 -5.05 -2.74 4.16
C MET A 181 -6.44 -3.28 3.82
N ALA A 182 -6.68 -4.59 3.93
CA ALA A 182 -8.03 -5.14 3.73
C ALA A 182 -9.07 -4.54 4.69
N LEU A 183 -8.63 -4.03 5.85
CA LEU A 183 -9.49 -3.35 6.82
C LEU A 183 -10.06 -2.02 6.30
N GLU A 184 -9.28 -1.28 5.51
CA GLU A 184 -9.78 -0.09 4.81
C GLU A 184 -10.86 -0.49 3.80
N TRP A 185 -10.65 -1.57 3.06
CA TRP A 185 -11.62 -2.05 2.08
C TRP A 185 -12.89 -2.59 2.73
N ILE A 186 -12.79 -3.25 3.89
CA ILE A 186 -13.96 -3.62 4.71
C ILE A 186 -14.76 -2.37 5.07
N GLY A 187 -14.09 -1.31 5.52
CA GLY A 187 -14.73 -0.03 5.84
C GLY A 187 -15.42 0.60 4.63
N MET A 188 -14.81 0.51 3.45
CA MET A 188 -15.39 1.02 2.20
C MET A 188 -16.65 0.24 1.79
N VAL A 189 -16.67 -1.08 1.97
CA VAL A 189 -17.91 -1.86 1.77
C VAL A 189 -18.95 -1.44 2.81
N GLY A 190 -18.56 -1.24 4.07
CA GLY A 190 -19.44 -0.76 5.12
C GLY A 190 -20.53 -1.76 5.53
N GLY A 191 -21.58 -1.25 6.18
CA GLY A 191 -22.63 -2.04 6.83
C GLY A 191 -22.30 -2.44 8.27
N GLU A 192 -23.32 -2.91 8.99
CA GLU A 192 -23.25 -3.26 10.42
C GLU A 192 -22.14 -4.29 10.71
N THR A 193 -22.02 -5.33 9.89
CA THR A 193 -20.96 -6.34 10.03
C THR A 193 -19.56 -5.73 9.89
N ALA A 194 -19.35 -4.79 8.97
CA ALA A 194 -18.05 -4.13 8.84
C ALA A 194 -17.76 -3.28 10.08
N GLU A 195 -18.74 -2.54 10.58
CA GLU A 195 -18.61 -1.70 11.78
C GLU A 195 -18.20 -2.52 13.01
N GLU A 196 -18.93 -3.60 13.30
CA GLU A 196 -18.66 -4.49 14.44
C GLU A 196 -17.24 -5.07 14.39
N LEU A 197 -16.84 -5.59 13.22
CA LEU A 197 -15.52 -6.18 13.02
C LEU A 197 -14.39 -5.15 13.20
N LEU A 198 -14.55 -3.95 12.63
CA LEU A 198 -13.54 -2.90 12.72
C LEU A 198 -13.46 -2.33 14.14
N ALA A 199 -14.59 -2.20 14.84
CA ALA A 199 -14.62 -1.77 16.24
C ALA A 199 -13.86 -2.76 17.15
N GLU A 200 -14.03 -4.08 16.95
CA GLU A 200 -13.27 -5.09 17.70
C GLU A 200 -11.75 -4.95 17.48
N LEU A 201 -11.33 -4.57 16.27
CA LEU A 201 -9.93 -4.40 15.90
C LEU A 201 -9.29 -3.10 16.43
N LEU A 202 -10.06 -2.16 16.98
CA LEU A 202 -9.49 -0.98 17.65
C LEU A 202 -8.79 -1.33 18.98
N GLU A 203 -9.22 -2.41 19.61
CA GLU A 203 -8.65 -2.90 20.85
C GLU A 203 -7.40 -3.77 20.59
N PRO A 204 -6.29 -3.59 21.33
CA PRO A 204 -5.07 -4.38 21.13
C PRO A 204 -5.32 -5.89 21.18
N GLY A 205 -6.15 -6.36 22.12
CA GLY A 205 -6.47 -7.78 22.27
C GLY A 205 -7.39 -8.32 21.17
N GLY A 206 -8.20 -7.47 20.53
CA GLY A 206 -8.97 -7.82 19.34
C GLY A 206 -8.08 -7.97 18.13
N ALA A 207 -7.22 -6.97 17.88
CA ALA A 207 -6.21 -7.00 16.82
C ALA A 207 -5.29 -8.23 16.92
N GLU A 208 -4.75 -8.53 18.11
CA GLU A 208 -3.89 -9.70 18.34
C GLU A 208 -4.63 -11.01 18.08
N ARG A 209 -5.84 -11.17 18.64
CA ARG A 209 -6.64 -12.40 18.49
C ARG A 209 -6.96 -12.66 17.02
N LEU A 210 -7.46 -11.66 16.31
CA LEU A 210 -7.94 -11.81 14.94
C LEU A 210 -6.82 -11.94 13.91
N ALA A 211 -5.63 -11.39 14.19
CA ALA A 211 -4.44 -11.52 13.33
C ALA A 211 -3.49 -12.66 13.74
N SER A 212 -3.79 -13.39 14.83
CA SER A 212 -2.89 -14.37 15.46
C SER A 212 -2.31 -15.42 14.50
N ALA A 213 -3.04 -15.78 13.45
CA ALA A 213 -2.65 -16.78 12.47
C ALA A 213 -1.46 -16.38 11.58
N TRP A 214 -1.16 -15.08 11.45
CA TRP A 214 -0.08 -14.57 10.58
C TRP A 214 0.77 -13.48 11.23
N LEU A 215 0.31 -12.87 12.33
CA LEU A 215 1.04 -11.85 13.07
C LEU A 215 2.48 -12.28 13.45
N PRO A 216 2.76 -13.52 13.86
CA PRO A 216 4.13 -13.97 14.14
C PRO A 216 5.08 -13.87 12.94
N GLU A 217 4.57 -14.00 11.71
CA GLU A 217 5.37 -13.96 10.48
C GLU A 217 5.84 -12.54 10.14
N THR A 218 5.28 -11.53 10.82
CA THR A 218 5.60 -10.10 10.61
C THR A 218 6.81 -9.61 11.42
N GLU A 219 7.38 -10.44 12.31
CA GLU A 219 8.42 -10.00 13.25
C GLU A 219 9.64 -9.38 12.55
N PHE A 220 10.00 -9.88 11.37
CA PHE A 220 11.12 -9.38 10.56
C PHE A 220 10.78 -8.18 9.68
N ALA A 221 9.49 -7.94 9.42
CA ALA A 221 9.03 -6.89 8.51
C ALA A 221 8.95 -5.51 9.19
N TYR A 222 8.48 -5.45 10.43
CA TYR A 222 8.15 -4.19 11.10
C TYR A 222 9.26 -3.76 12.08
N PRO A 223 9.71 -2.48 12.06
CA PRO A 223 10.76 -1.98 12.95
C PRO A 223 10.50 -2.22 14.45
N GLY A 224 9.24 -2.10 14.90
CA GLY A 224 8.84 -2.44 16.26
C GLY A 224 8.12 -3.78 16.37
N LYS A 225 8.43 -4.71 15.46
CA LYS A 225 7.93 -6.09 15.44
C LYS A 225 6.40 -6.14 15.48
N GLN A 226 5.85 -7.14 16.17
CA GLN A 226 4.42 -7.37 16.30
C GLN A 226 3.66 -6.18 16.90
N ALA A 227 4.26 -5.40 17.81
CA ALA A 227 3.57 -4.24 18.40
C ALA A 227 3.24 -3.18 17.34
N HIS A 228 4.16 -2.90 16.41
CA HIS A 228 3.90 -1.99 15.30
C HIS A 228 2.87 -2.56 14.32
N ALA A 229 2.88 -3.87 14.08
CA ALA A 229 1.86 -4.51 13.26
C ALA A 229 0.47 -4.42 13.91
N ILE A 230 0.36 -4.63 15.22
CA ILE A 230 -0.88 -4.43 16.00
C ILE A 230 -1.35 -2.98 15.90
N ASP A 231 -0.47 -2.01 16.12
CA ASP A 231 -0.86 -0.60 16.01
C ASP A 231 -1.29 -0.24 14.57
N SER A 232 -0.66 -0.83 13.55
CA SER A 232 -1.06 -0.66 12.15
C SER A 232 -2.42 -1.29 11.85
N ILE A 233 -2.72 -2.48 12.41
CA ILE A 233 -4.04 -3.11 12.33
C ILE A 233 -5.10 -2.17 12.91
N ARG A 234 -4.87 -1.69 14.13
CA ARG A 234 -5.78 -0.78 14.83
C ARG A 234 -5.96 0.54 14.07
N GLY A 235 -4.88 1.05 13.49
CA GLY A 235 -4.87 2.24 12.63
C GLY A 235 -5.72 2.12 11.38
N ARG A 236 -5.57 1.01 10.65
CA ARG A 236 -6.40 0.73 9.47
C ARG A 236 -7.84 0.41 9.83
N ALA A 237 -8.09 -0.23 10.97
CA ALA A 237 -9.45 -0.39 11.48
C ALA A 237 -10.12 0.96 11.77
N ALA A 238 -9.41 1.90 12.41
CA ALA A 238 -9.88 3.27 12.62
C ALA A 238 -10.18 3.98 11.29
N THR A 239 -9.29 3.87 10.30
CA THR A 239 -9.54 4.43 8.96
C THR A 239 -10.74 3.76 8.28
N GLY A 240 -10.90 2.45 8.43
CA GLY A 240 -12.08 1.73 7.95
C GLY A 240 -13.37 2.25 8.57
N LEU A 241 -13.41 2.47 9.89
CA LEU A 241 -14.59 3.04 10.58
C LEU A 241 -14.94 4.45 10.10
N VAL A 242 -13.95 5.24 9.70
CA VAL A 242 -14.19 6.52 9.02
C VAL A 242 -14.95 6.32 7.71
N TYR A 243 -14.62 5.29 6.93
CA TYR A 243 -15.31 4.99 5.66
C TYR A 243 -16.70 4.40 5.85
N VAL A 244 -16.96 3.69 6.96
CA VAL A 244 -18.31 3.23 7.32
C VAL A 244 -19.25 4.40 7.64
N GLU A 245 -18.70 5.60 7.90
CA GLU A 245 -19.45 6.80 8.34
C GLU A 245 -20.20 6.58 9.67
N SER A 246 -19.71 5.68 10.52
CA SER A 246 -20.27 5.43 11.85
C SER A 246 -20.03 6.64 12.77
N LYS A 247 -21.11 7.16 13.36
CA LYS A 247 -21.04 8.23 14.37
C LYS A 247 -20.33 7.75 15.64
N ASP A 248 -20.63 6.52 16.06
CA ASP A 248 -20.05 5.92 17.25
C ASP A 248 -18.57 5.61 17.00
N GLY A 249 -18.23 5.12 15.80
CA GLY A 249 -16.85 4.92 15.36
C GLY A 249 -16.04 6.22 15.34
N ALA A 250 -16.60 7.32 14.82
CA ALA A 250 -15.91 8.61 14.82
C ALA A 250 -15.62 9.13 16.23
N ALA A 251 -16.59 9.02 17.14
CA ALA A 251 -16.42 9.41 18.55
C ALA A 251 -15.35 8.55 19.25
N GLU A 252 -15.34 7.25 18.97
CA GLU A 252 -14.38 6.31 19.54
C GLU A 252 -12.94 6.59 19.07
N ILE A 253 -12.73 6.88 17.78
CA ILE A 253 -11.42 7.27 17.25
C ILE A 253 -10.91 8.56 17.92
N GLU A 254 -11.79 9.55 18.11
CA GLU A 254 -11.42 10.78 18.83
C GLU A 254 -11.04 10.50 20.29
N ARG A 255 -11.80 9.65 20.99
CA ARG A 255 -11.50 9.24 22.36
C ARG A 255 -10.12 8.60 22.43
N LEU A 256 -9.84 7.61 21.56
CA LEU A 256 -8.55 6.92 21.50
C LEU A 256 -7.40 7.88 21.17
N TYR A 257 -7.61 8.85 20.29
CA TYR A 257 -6.63 9.89 19.98
C TYR A 257 -6.30 10.73 21.22
N GLN A 258 -7.32 11.21 21.93
CA GLN A 258 -7.10 12.03 23.13
C GLN A 258 -6.37 11.24 24.23
N GLU A 259 -6.72 9.97 24.42
CA GLU A 259 -6.06 9.09 25.38
C GLU A 259 -4.60 8.84 25.01
N GLU A 260 -4.31 8.48 23.77
CA GLU A 260 -2.95 8.21 23.31
C GLU A 260 -2.09 9.47 23.31
N TYR A 261 -2.66 10.60 22.90
CA TYR A 261 -2.01 11.90 23.00
C TYR A 261 -1.67 12.25 24.46
N GLY A 262 -2.63 12.09 25.38
CA GLY A 262 -2.43 12.28 26.81
C GLY A 262 -1.33 11.37 27.37
N ARG A 263 -1.26 10.11 26.94
CA ARG A 263 -0.17 9.18 27.29
C ARG A 263 1.19 9.67 26.79
N CYS A 264 1.28 10.16 25.56
CA CYS A 264 2.51 10.71 24.99
C CYS A 264 3.00 11.91 25.80
N VAL A 265 2.11 12.87 26.07
CA VAL A 265 2.41 14.07 26.88
C VAL A 265 2.89 13.67 28.27
N ALA A 266 2.19 12.78 28.96
CA ALA A 266 2.55 12.34 30.31
C ALA A 266 3.93 11.65 30.38
N ARG A 267 4.35 11.00 29.29
CA ARG A 267 5.64 10.31 29.18
C ARG A 267 6.75 11.17 28.57
N GLY A 268 6.46 12.41 28.17
CA GLY A 268 7.41 13.26 27.45
C GLY A 268 7.80 12.70 26.08
N LEU A 269 6.94 11.87 25.48
CA LEU A 269 7.15 11.29 24.15
C LEU A 269 6.52 12.21 23.10
N PRO A 270 7.20 12.46 21.96
CA PRO A 270 6.64 13.30 20.90
C PRO A 270 5.47 12.61 20.18
N THR A 271 5.51 11.28 20.04
CA THR A 271 4.45 10.47 19.41
C THR A 271 4.67 8.97 19.71
N THR A 272 3.68 8.15 19.39
CA THR A 272 3.76 6.69 19.30
C THR A 272 3.31 6.23 17.90
N HIS A 273 3.55 4.96 17.55
CA HIS A 273 3.07 4.43 16.26
C HIS A 273 1.54 4.51 16.18
N PHE A 274 0.84 4.07 17.23
CA PHE A 274 -0.62 4.16 17.27
C PHE A 274 -1.16 5.60 17.19
N LEU A 275 -0.50 6.58 17.82
CA LEU A 275 -0.92 7.99 17.70
C LEU A 275 -0.84 8.47 16.25
N ASN A 276 0.23 8.14 15.53
CA ASN A 276 0.39 8.52 14.12
C ASN A 276 -0.70 7.91 13.23
N GLU A 277 -1.10 6.67 13.52
CA GLU A 277 -2.20 6.01 12.81
C GLU A 277 -3.55 6.70 13.09
N LEU A 278 -3.82 7.07 14.34
CA LEU A 278 -5.04 7.82 14.72
C LEU A 278 -5.09 9.22 14.10
N VAL A 279 -3.95 9.92 14.08
CA VAL A 279 -3.79 11.20 13.36
C VAL A 279 -4.16 11.04 11.89
N SER A 280 -3.69 9.96 11.27
CA SER A 280 -3.99 9.66 9.86
C SER A 280 -5.49 9.39 9.64
N ALA A 281 -6.12 8.61 10.51
CA ALA A 281 -7.56 8.33 10.43
C ALA A 281 -8.41 9.61 10.58
N LEU A 282 -8.10 10.46 11.56
CA LEU A 282 -8.79 11.74 11.76
C LEU A 282 -8.56 12.72 10.60
N ALA A 283 -7.34 12.76 10.05
CA ALA A 283 -7.04 13.56 8.87
C ALA A 283 -7.83 13.09 7.63
N VAL A 284 -7.96 11.77 7.44
CA VAL A 284 -8.77 11.18 6.36
C VAL A 284 -10.25 11.51 6.55
N ARG A 285 -10.77 11.46 7.79
CA ARG A 285 -12.15 11.84 8.09
C ARG A 285 -12.45 13.29 7.69
N ASP A 286 -11.59 14.21 8.12
CA ASP A 286 -11.78 15.62 7.81
C ASP A 286 -11.64 15.89 6.30
N LEU A 287 -10.70 15.21 5.62
CA LEU A 287 -10.59 15.27 4.15
C LEU A 287 -11.88 14.75 3.48
N ILE A 288 -12.43 13.62 3.92
CA ILE A 288 -13.70 13.08 3.40
C ILE A 288 -14.85 14.05 3.63
N SER A 289 -14.90 14.72 4.78
CA SER A 289 -15.92 15.74 5.04
C SER A 289 -15.87 16.89 4.01
N ASP A 290 -14.70 17.20 3.47
CA ASP A 290 -14.51 18.31 2.53
C ASP A 290 -14.71 17.90 1.06
N ILE A 291 -14.26 16.71 0.65
CA ILE A 291 -14.27 16.28 -0.77
C ILE A 291 -15.16 15.07 -1.05
N GLY A 292 -15.82 14.51 -0.03
CA GLY A 292 -16.58 13.28 -0.11
C GLY A 292 -15.70 12.02 -0.21
N ILE A 293 -16.30 10.87 0.10
CA ILE A 293 -15.61 9.57 0.06
C ILE A 293 -15.10 9.22 -1.34
N GLU A 294 -15.88 9.54 -2.39
CA GLU A 294 -15.48 9.37 -3.78
C GLU A 294 -14.26 10.24 -4.15
N GLY A 295 -14.25 11.50 -3.69
CA GLY A 295 -13.12 12.41 -3.89
C GLY A 295 -11.85 11.87 -3.24
N ARG A 296 -11.97 11.30 -2.03
CA ARG A 296 -10.86 10.64 -1.33
C ARG A 296 -10.30 9.46 -2.13
N PHE A 297 -11.15 8.63 -2.73
CA PHE A 297 -10.70 7.48 -3.51
C PHE A 297 -10.12 7.87 -4.87
N ARG A 298 -10.60 8.95 -5.49
CA ARG A 298 -9.95 9.53 -6.68
C ARG A 298 -8.52 9.98 -6.40
N LEU A 299 -8.20 10.40 -5.17
CA LEU A 299 -6.83 10.76 -4.78
C LEU A 299 -5.98 9.53 -4.42
N TYR A 300 -6.58 8.36 -4.18
CA TYR A 300 -5.83 7.19 -3.73
C TYR A 300 -4.79 6.79 -4.78
N GLY A 301 -3.52 6.67 -4.37
CA GLY A 301 -2.40 6.37 -5.27
C GLY A 301 -1.95 7.51 -6.19
N LYS A 302 -2.45 8.73 -5.98
CA LYS A 302 -2.02 9.90 -6.73
C LYS A 302 -0.99 10.71 -5.95
N HIS A 303 -0.09 11.37 -6.69
CA HIS A 303 0.99 12.16 -6.09
C HIS A 303 0.45 13.27 -5.17
N ASP A 304 -0.66 13.89 -5.57
CA ASP A 304 -1.30 14.97 -4.83
C ASP A 304 -2.04 14.49 -3.57
N PHE A 305 -2.20 13.19 -3.36
CA PHE A 305 -2.86 12.65 -2.17
C PHE A 305 -2.29 13.22 -0.87
N PHE A 306 -0.96 13.15 -0.73
CA PHE A 306 -0.30 13.63 0.48
C PHE A 306 -0.40 15.14 0.60
N GLU A 307 -0.25 15.88 -0.50
CA GLU A 307 -0.40 17.34 -0.52
C GLU A 307 -1.79 17.77 -0.04
N LYS A 308 -2.83 17.02 -0.42
CA LYS A 308 -4.21 17.26 0.01
C LYS A 308 -4.47 16.81 1.45
N LEU A 309 -3.87 15.72 1.91
CA LEU A 309 -4.06 15.20 3.26
C LEU A 309 -3.25 15.98 4.32
N HIS A 310 -2.09 16.53 3.94
CA HIS A 310 -1.13 17.15 4.86
C HIS A 310 -1.73 18.27 5.74
N PRO A 311 -2.53 19.23 5.23
CA PRO A 311 -3.16 20.25 6.07
C PRO A 311 -4.00 19.66 7.21
N TYR A 312 -4.68 18.54 6.97
CA TYR A 312 -5.47 17.85 7.98
C TYR A 312 -4.60 17.07 8.97
N ILE A 313 -3.50 16.46 8.52
CA ILE A 313 -2.51 15.84 9.42
C ILE A 313 -1.97 16.88 10.41
N MET A 314 -1.63 18.08 9.94
CA MET A 314 -1.08 19.15 10.78
C MET A 314 -2.04 19.60 11.88
N LYS A 315 -3.36 19.48 11.67
CA LYS A 315 -4.39 19.78 12.69
C LYS A 315 -4.30 18.86 13.91
N TYR A 316 -3.88 17.61 13.70
CA TYR A 316 -3.86 16.56 14.73
C TYR A 316 -2.45 16.21 15.20
N LEU A 317 -1.41 16.76 14.58
CA LEU A 317 -0.05 16.55 15.05
C LEU A 317 0.19 17.29 16.38
N PRO A 318 0.88 16.66 17.36
CA PRO A 318 1.37 17.34 18.56
C PRO A 318 2.14 18.63 18.24
N GLU A 319 1.90 19.71 18.98
CA GLU A 319 2.58 21.01 18.75
C GLU A 319 4.11 20.90 18.72
N ALA A 320 4.67 20.00 19.53
CA ALA A 320 6.12 19.76 19.59
C ALA A 320 6.69 19.26 18.26
N LEU A 321 5.88 18.63 17.42
CA LEU A 321 6.24 18.18 16.08
C LEU A 321 5.98 19.27 15.03
N GLN A 322 4.93 20.08 15.19
CA GLN A 322 4.62 21.18 14.25
C GLN A 322 5.73 22.24 14.18
N ARG A 323 6.43 22.52 15.28
CA ARG A 323 7.43 23.60 15.35
C ARG A 323 8.79 23.25 14.73
N ARG A 324 9.05 21.97 14.42
CA ARG A 324 10.34 21.54 13.84
C ARG A 324 10.44 21.86 12.35
N ASP A 325 9.32 21.88 11.63
CA ASP A 325 9.32 22.14 10.18
C ASP A 325 9.58 23.61 9.83
N VAL A 326 9.55 24.53 10.81
CA VAL A 326 9.72 25.98 10.58
C VAL A 326 11.17 26.44 10.80
N GLN A 327 12.06 25.59 11.32
CA GLN A 327 13.44 25.99 11.68
C GLN A 327 14.53 25.51 10.71
N ASP A 328 14.19 24.73 9.69
CA ASP A 328 15.15 24.15 8.73
C ASP A 328 15.04 24.74 7.29
N ASP A 329 14.31 25.85 7.11
CA ASP A 329 14.30 26.69 5.89
C ASP A 329 15.16 27.97 6.06
#